data_AF-X1VEA8-F1
#
_entry.id   AF-X1VEA8-F1
#
_cell.length_a   1.000
_cell.length_b   1.000
_cell.length_c   1.000
_cell.angle_alpha   90.00
_cell.angle_beta   90.00
_cell.angle_gamma   90.00
#
_symmetry.space_group_name_H-M   'P 1'
#
loop_
_entity.id
_entity.type
_entity.pdbx_description
1 polymer ?
#
loop_
_entity_poly.entity_id
_entity_poly.type
_entity_poly.pdbx_seq_one_letter_code
_entity_poly.pdbx_strand_id
1 'polypeptide(L)' 'MLLTPEKIKQAIEEVHKKNPGKILAVIEIYEAIAQAQYNEDMKEANDDTNKSSHNTAKSGC' A
#
# COMPACT_ATOMS: atom_id res chain seq x y z
N MET A 1 -3.60 -6.29 -5.58
CA MET A 1 -2.43 -7.09 -6.04
C MET A 1 -1.87 -7.93 -4.88
N LEU A 2 -0.81 -8.74 -5.01
CA LEU A 2 -0.10 -9.33 -3.86
C LEU A 2 1.17 -8.51 -3.60
N LEU A 3 1.45 -8.13 -2.35
CA LEU A 3 2.65 -7.38 -1.99
C LEU A 3 3.93 -8.09 -2.46
N THR A 4 4.89 -7.29 -2.96
CA THR A 4 6.24 -7.79 -3.22
C THR A 4 6.96 -8.13 -1.92
N PRO A 5 7.95 -9.04 -1.94
CA PRO A 5 8.76 -9.35 -0.76
C PRO A 5 9.40 -8.12 -0.11
N GLU A 6 9.78 -7.11 -0.90
CA GLU A 6 10.33 -5.85 -0.39
C GLU A 6 9.31 -5.05 0.42
N LYS A 7 8.06 -4.95 -0.06
CA LYS A 7 7.00 -4.25 0.67
C LYS A 7 6.59 -4.97 1.95
N ILE A 8 6.59 -6.30 1.93
CA ILE A 8 6.38 -7.12 3.14
C ILE A 8 7.46 -6.81 4.18
N LYS A 9 8.74 -6.78 3.76
CA LYS A 9 9.86 -6.45 4.65
C LYS A 9 9.70 -5.04 5.25
N GLN A 10 9.35 -4.05 4.43
CA GLN A 10 9.12 -2.68 4.89
C GLN A 10 8.00 -2.61 5.94
N ALA A 11 6.85 -3.26 5.71
CA ALA A 11 5.75 -3.29 6.66
C ALA A 11 6.16 -3.86 8.02
N ILE A 12 6.94 -4.94 8.03
CA ILE A 12 7.45 -5.56 9.27
C ILE A 12 8.46 -4.65 9.97
N GLU A 13 9.37 -4.00 9.23
CA GLU A 13 10.33 -3.06 9.80
C GLU A 13 9.66 -1.85 10.44
N GLU A 14 8.59 -1.32 9.85
CA GLU A 14 7.84 -0.19 10.41
C GLU A 14 7.20 -0.54 11.75
N VAL A 15 6.62 -1.74 11.87
CA VAL A 15 6.02 -2.18 13.15
C VAL A 15 7.09 -2.43 14.21
N HIS A 16 8.25 -2.97 13.84
CA HIS A 16 9.38 -3.09 14.76
C HIS A 16 9.93 -1.72 15.21
N LYS A 17 9.97 -0.73 14.32
CA LYS A 17 10.40 0.64 14.68
C LYS A 17 9.43 1.30 15.67
N LYS A 18 8.12 1.03 15.54
CA LYS A 18 7.10 1.53 16.48
C LYS A 18 7.17 0.83 17.85
N ASN A 19 7.59 -0.44 17.87
CA ASN A 19 7.68 -1.26 19.08
C ASN A 19 9.12 -1.79 19.30
N PRO A 20 10.11 -0.91 19.57
CA PRO A 20 11.49 -1.33 19.71
C PRO A 20 11.67 -2.24 20.93
N GLY A 21 12.48 -3.30 20.79
CA GLY A 21 12.77 -4.26 21.86
C GLY A 21 11.66 -5.27 22.15
N LYS A 22 10.50 -5.17 21.48
CA LYS A 22 9.44 -6.16 21.54
C LYS A 22 9.62 -7.18 20.41
N ILE A 23 9.52 -8.46 20.75
CA ILE A 23 9.36 -9.52 19.74
C ILE A 23 7.91 -9.47 19.27
N LEU A 24 7.70 -9.17 17.99
CA LEU A 24 6.36 -9.15 17.41
C LEU A 24 5.76 -10.55 17.39
N ALA A 25 4.50 -10.64 17.79
CA ALA A 25 3.73 -11.84 17.61
C ALA A 25 3.42 -12.04 16.12
N VAL A 26 3.21 -13.30 15.72
CA VAL A 26 2.85 -13.66 14.35
C VAL A 26 1.59 -12.92 13.87
N ILE A 27 0.62 -12.70 14.76
CA ILE A 27 -0.59 -11.95 14.42
C ILE A 27 -0.31 -10.48 14.10
N GLU A 28 0.60 -9.83 14.83
CA GLU A 28 0.99 -8.43 14.59
C GLU A 28 1.69 -8.29 13.23
N ILE A 29 2.47 -9.31 12.84
CA ILE A 29 3.12 -9.37 11.53
C ILE A 29 2.09 -9.51 10.41
N TYR A 30 1.11 -10.41 10.57
CA TYR A 30 0.06 -10.58 9.57
C TYR A 30 -0.82 -9.34 9.43
N GLU A 31 -1.18 -8.69 10.53
CA GLU A 31 -1.93 -7.43 10.52
C GLU A 31 -1.17 -6.32 9.77
N ALA A 32 0.14 -6.21 10.00
CA ALA A 32 0.99 -5.23 9.30
C ALA A 32 0.99 -5.44 7.78
N ILE A 33 1.11 -6.69 7.35
CA ILE A 33 1.11 -7.07 5.93
C ILE A 33 -0.27 -6.80 5.32
N ALA A 34 -1.36 -7.17 6.01
CA ALA A 34 -2.71 -6.94 5.53
C ALA A 34 -3.02 -5.43 5.40
N GLN A 35 -2.57 -4.62 6.36
CA GLN A 35 -2.73 -3.17 6.31
C GLN A 35 -1.91 -2.54 5.18
N ALA A 36 -0.67 -3.00 4.95
CA ALA A 36 0.13 -2.54 3.84
C ALA A 36 -0.50 -2.89 2.48
N GLN A 37 -1.09 -4.09 2.34
CA GLN A 37 -1.81 -4.48 1.13
C GLN A 37 -3.04 -3.59 0.89
N TYR A 38 -3.85 -3.37 1.92
CA TYR A 38 -5.01 -2.49 1.82
C TYR A 38 -4.65 -1.06 1.40
N ASN A 39 -3.56 -0.51 1.96
CA ASN A 39 -3.10 0.84 1.62
C ASN A 39 -2.65 0.94 0.16
N GLU A 40 -1.98 -0.10 -0.36
CA GLU A 40 -1.57 -0.17 -1.77
C GLU A 40 -2.77 -0.25 -2.71
N ASP A 41 -3.74 -1.12 -2.40
CA ASP A 41 -4.95 -1.28 -3.21
C ASP A 41 -5.81 0.02 -3.18
N MET A 42 -5.87 0.72 -2.03
CA MET A 42 -6.53 2.02 -1.94
C MET A 42 -5.79 3.12 -2.68
N LYS A 43 -4.46 3.09 -2.72
CA LYS A 43 -3.66 4.05 -3.48
C LYS A 43 -3.90 3.86 -4.99
N GLU A 44 -3.92 2.61 -5.46
CA GLU A 44 -4.24 2.26 -6.84
C GLU A 44 -5.63 2.80 -7.25
N ALA A 45 -6.64 2.62 -6.40
CA ALA A 45 -8.00 3.14 -6.64
C ALA A 45 -8.08 4.68 -6.70
N ASN A 46 -7.25 5.40 -5.94
CA ASN A 46 -7.20 6.86 -5.96
C ASN A 46 -6.37 7.41 -7.13
N ASP A 47 -5.34 6.68 -7.60
CA ASP A 47 -4.57 7.08 -8.78
C ASP A 47 -5.36 6.88 -10.08
N ASP A 48 -6.28 5.91 -10.13
CA ASP A 48 -7.18 5.71 -11.28
C ASP A 48 -8.25 6.82 -11.45
N THR A 49 -8.65 7.47 -10.35
CA THR A 49 -9.56 8.64 -10.44
C THR A 49 -8.87 9.92 -10.96
N ASN A 50 -7.53 9.98 -10.95
CA ASN A 50 -6.75 11.10 -11.50
C ASN A 50 -6.17 10.83 -12.91
N LYS A 51 -6.47 9.69 -13.54
CA LYS A 51 -6.13 9.46 -14.96
C LYS A 51 -7.28 9.70 -15.93
N SER A 52 -8.51 9.85 -15.45
CA SER A 52 -9.68 10.10 -16.32
C SER A 52 -9.85 11.56 -16.77
N SER A 53 -9.09 12.53 -16.23
CA SER A 53 -9.29 13.96 -16.55
C SER A 53 -8.36 14.56 -17.60
N HIS A 54 -7.48 13.79 -18.25
CA HIS A 54 -6.54 14.34 -19.24
C HIS A 54 -6.76 13.90 -20.70
N ASN A 55 -7.95 13.40 -21.05
CA ASN A 55 -8.22 12.95 -22.43
C ASN A 55 -9.54 13.50 -23.00
N THR A 56 -9.84 14.79 -22.85
CA THR A 56 -10.89 15.46 -23.67
C THR A 56 -10.49 16.88 -24.04
N ALA A 57 -9.49 17.02 -24.92
CA ALA A 57 -9.28 18.26 -25.67
C ALA A 57 -8.60 17.99 -27.02
N LYS A 58 -9.17 17.10 -27.84
CA LYS A 58 -8.87 17.06 -29.29
C LYS A 58 -9.93 16.30 -30.10
N SER A 59 -11.04 16.96 -30.37
CA SER A 59 -11.99 16.75 -31.49
C SER A 59 -13.22 17.58 -31.13
N GLY A 60 -13.77 18.51 -31.89
CA GLY A 60 -13.61 18.96 -33.26
C GLY A 60 -14.86 19.80 -33.54
N CYS A 61 -14.66 20.99 -34.14
CA CYS A 61 -15.56 21.77 -35.00
C CYS A 61 -14.94 23.14 -35.21
#